data_AF-A0A4Y2L266-F1
#
_entry.id   AF-A0A4Y2L266-F1
#
_cell.length_a   1.000
_cell.length_b   1.000
_cell.length_c   1.000
_cell.angle_alpha   90.00
_cell.angle_beta   90.00
_cell.angle_gamma   90.00
#
_symmetry.space_group_name_H-M   'P 1'
#
loop_
_entity.id
_entity.type
_entity.pdbx_description
1 polymer ?
#
loop_
_entity_poly.entity_id
_entity_poly.type
_entity_poly.pdbx_seq_one_letter_code
_entity_poly.pdbx_strand_id
1 'polypeptide(L)'
;MYAKIESQRLRFIRLTQKKLRVEDYIHLRDAINSDGNINELGKPTILPSSFTGGPRYMHQRTQDAMTYVRNFGRPDLFIAFT
;
A
#
# COMPACT_ATOMS: atom_id res chain seq x y z
N MET A 1 20.96 10.66 0.37
CA MET A 1 21.15 9.19 0.28
C MET A 1 19.82 8.44 0.19
N TYR A 2 18.82 8.80 1.02
CA TYR A 2 17.46 8.23 1.04
C TYR A 2 16.74 8.19 -0.33
N ALA A 3 16.74 9.31 -1.08
CA ALA A 3 16.08 9.37 -2.39
C ALA A 3 16.59 8.34 -3.42
N LYS A 4 17.88 7.96 -3.36
CA LYS A 4 18.47 6.93 -4.24
C LYS A 4 17.98 5.52 -3.88
N ILE A 5 17.81 5.25 -2.59
CA ILE A 5 17.31 3.96 -2.11
C ILE A 5 15.83 3.83 -2.46
N GLU A 6 15.05 4.88 -2.23
CA GLU A 6 13.61 4.85 -2.49
C GLU A 6 13.28 4.74 -3.98
N SER A 7 14.04 5.43 -4.84
CA SER A 7 13.92 5.27 -6.30
C SER A 7 14.28 3.85 -6.77
N GLN A 8 15.29 3.20 -6.19
CA GLN A 8 15.60 1.79 -6.48
C GLN A 8 14.49 0.84 -6.03
N ARG A 9 13.89 1.07 -4.85
CA ARG A 9 12.76 0.28 -4.34
C ARG A 9 11.53 0.42 -5.23
N LEU A 10 11.18 1.64 -5.63
CA LEU A 10 10.08 1.90 -6.55
C LEU A 10 10.32 1.26 -7.92
N ARG A 11 11.56 1.31 -8.43
CA ARG A 11 11.93 0.64 -9.68
C ARG A 11 11.78 -0.89 -9.57
N PHE A 12 12.19 -1.47 -8.44
CA PHE A 12 12.01 -2.89 -8.18
C PHE A 12 10.52 -3.28 -8.13
N ILE A 13 9.69 -2.51 -7.43
CA ILE A 13 8.24 -2.72 -7.35
C ILE A 13 7.61 -2.64 -8.74
N ARG A 14 8.01 -1.68 -9.58
CA ARG A 14 7.53 -1.51 -10.95
C ARG A 14 7.87 -2.69 -11.86
N LEU A 15 9.09 -3.22 -11.74
CA LEU A 15 9.57 -4.34 -12.58
C LEU A 15 9.06 -5.71 -12.10
N THR A 16 8.71 -5.83 -10.80
CA THR A 16 8.48 -7.12 -10.13
C THR A 16 7.00 -7.34 -9.76
N GLN A 17 6.06 -6.66 -10.42
CA GLN A 17 4.62 -6.74 -10.13
C GLN A 17 4.06 -8.18 -10.17
N LYS A 18 4.50 -9.03 -11.12
CA LYS A 18 4.03 -10.42 -11.22
C LYS A 18 4.41 -11.27 -10.00
N LYS A 19 5.60 -11.06 -9.43
CA LYS A 19 6.07 -11.78 -8.23
C LYS A 19 5.42 -11.26 -6.96
N LEU A 20 4.97 -10.00 -6.96
CA LEU A 20 4.18 -9.41 -5.87
C LEU A 20 2.71 -9.86 -5.85
N ARG A 21 2.35 -10.84 -6.70
CA ARG A 21 0.99 -11.37 -6.85
C ARG A 21 -0.04 -10.28 -7.10
N VAL A 22 0.31 -9.34 -7.98
CA VAL A 22 -0.56 -8.21 -8.27
C VAL A 22 -1.88 -8.65 -8.91
N GLU A 23 -1.90 -9.84 -9.51
CA GLU A 23 -3.09 -10.50 -10.06
C GLU A 23 -4.14 -10.85 -8.98
N ASP A 24 -3.77 -11.03 -7.71
CA ASP A 24 -4.79 -11.26 -6.66
C ASP A 24 -5.63 -10.00 -6.37
N TYR A 25 -5.21 -8.84 -6.88
CA TYR A 25 -5.91 -7.56 -6.73
C TYR A 25 -6.80 -7.19 -7.93
N ILE A 26 -7.26 -8.18 -8.72
CA ILE A 26 -8.18 -7.97 -9.87
C ILE A 26 -9.35 -7.04 -9.51
N HIS A 27 -10.02 -7.26 -8.38
CA HIS A 27 -11.14 -6.41 -7.94
C HIS A 27 -10.76 -4.94 -7.72
N LEU A 28 -9.52 -4.67 -7.31
CA LEU A 28 -9.01 -3.32 -7.07
C LEU A 28 -8.57 -2.66 -8.38
N ARG A 29 -8.02 -3.46 -9.31
CA ARG A 29 -7.73 -3.03 -10.68
C ARG A 29 -9.03 -2.66 -11.40
N ASP A 30 -10.09 -3.45 -11.24
CA ASP A 30 -11.39 -3.21 -11.85
C ASP A 30 -12.08 -1.96 -11.27
N ALA A 31 -11.98 -1.74 -9.96
CA ALA A 31 -12.46 -0.51 -9.33
C ALA A 31 -11.74 0.75 -9.86
N ILE A 32 -10.43 0.66 -10.14
CA ILE A 32 -9.66 1.77 -10.73
C ILE A 32 -9.99 1.95 -12.23
N ASN A 33 -10.17 0.86 -12.97
CA ASN A 33 -10.51 0.89 -14.40
C ASN A 33 -11.88 1.53 -14.66
N SER A 34 -12.79 1.53 -13.67
CA SER A 34 -14.11 2.17 -13.77
C SER A 34 -14.05 3.71 -13.75
N ASP A 35 -12.94 4.31 -13.30
CA ASP A 35 -12.89 5.75 -12.95
C ASP A 35 -12.01 6.59 -13.89
N GLY A 36 -11.33 6.00 -14.89
CA GLY A 36 -10.48 6.80 -15.78
C GLY A 36 -9.89 6.07 -16.98
N ASN A 37 -9.85 6.79 -18.10
CA ASN A 37 -9.35 6.37 -19.41
C ASN A 37 -7.90 5.84 -19.35
N ILE A 38 -7.78 4.51 -19.40
CA ILE A 38 -6.55 3.73 -19.11
C ILE A 38 -5.49 3.88 -20.22
N ASN A 39 -5.86 4.46 -21.36
CA ASN A 39 -4.98 4.59 -22.52
C ASN A 39 -3.94 5.72 -22.40
N GLU A 40 -4.16 6.71 -21.53
CA GLU A 40 -3.24 7.85 -21.35
C GLU A 40 -2.37 7.74 -20.08
N LEU A 41 -2.82 6.97 -19.08
CA LEU A 41 -2.07 6.71 -17.86
C LEU A 41 -1.24 5.43 -18.03
N GLY A 42 0.07 5.59 -18.23
CA GLY A 42 1.01 4.46 -18.35
C GLY A 42 0.78 3.37 -17.28
N LYS A 43 1.11 2.12 -17.64
CA LYS A 43 0.82 0.88 -16.86
C LYS A 43 0.61 1.12 -15.34
N PRO A 44 -0.63 0.97 -14.83
CA PRO A 44 -0.91 1.17 -13.41
C PRO A 44 -0.06 0.19 -12.59
N THR A 45 0.81 0.74 -11.75
CA THR A 45 1.69 -0.05 -10.89
C THR A 45 1.12 -0.01 -9.48
N ILE A 46 0.70 -1.16 -8.97
CA ILE A 46 0.12 -1.25 -7.64
C ILE A 46 1.25 -1.26 -6.61
N LEU A 47 1.24 -0.28 -5.70
CA LEU A 47 2.19 -0.22 -4.60
C LEU A 47 1.77 -1.19 -3.49
N PRO A 48 2.68 -2.07 -3.02
CA PRO A 48 2.42 -2.96 -1.90
C PRO A 48 2.36 -2.15 -0.59
N SER A 49 1.76 -2.75 0.46
CA SER A 49 1.66 -2.13 1.78
C SER A 49 3.02 -2.00 2.48
N SER A 50 4.07 -2.67 1.98
CA SER A 50 5.46 -2.51 2.43
C SER A 50 6.08 -1.16 2.05
N PHE A 51 5.43 -0.37 1.18
CA PHE A 51 5.80 1.00 0.89
C PHE A 51 5.23 1.94 1.96
N THR A 52 6.10 2.44 2.85
CA THR A 52 5.74 3.32 3.97
C THR A 52 5.20 4.66 3.48
N GLY A 53 4.09 5.13 4.08
CA GLY A 53 3.46 6.40 3.74
C GLY A 53 2.47 6.34 2.57
N GLY A 54 2.33 5.17 1.91
CA GLY A 54 1.30 4.98 0.89
C GLY A 54 -0.11 4.74 1.47
N PRO A 55 -1.18 4.95 0.67
CA PRO A 55 -2.56 4.70 1.10
C PRO A 55 -2.77 3.28 1.63
N ARG A 56 -2.15 2.28 0.98
CA ARG A 56 -2.25 0.88 1.38
C ARG A 56 -1.50 0.57 2.68
N TYR A 57 -0.37 1.23 2.93
CA TYR A 57 0.34 1.11 4.20
C TYR A 57 -0.53 1.63 5.35
N MET A 58 -1.14 2.80 5.18
CA MET A 58 -2.04 3.37 6.18
C MET A 58 -3.26 2.48 6.41
N HIS A 59 -3.89 1.98 5.34
CA HIS A 59 -5.05 1.08 5.46
C HIS A 59 -4.71 -0.20 6.25
N GLN A 60 -3.58 -0.84 5.96
CA GLN A 60 -3.15 -2.02 6.72
C GLN A 60 -2.88 -1.67 8.19
N ARG A 61 -2.20 -0.55 8.47
CA ARG A 61 -1.96 -0.09 9.85
C ARG A 61 -3.27 0.14 10.61
N THR A 62 -4.29 0.70 9.96
CA THR A 62 -5.62 0.88 10.56
C THR A 62 -6.29 -0.46 10.85
N GLN A 63 -6.24 -1.42 9.93
CA GLN A 63 -6.79 -2.77 10.16
C GLN A 63 -6.07 -3.52 11.26
N ASP A 64 -4.74 -3.43 11.31
CA ASP A 64 -3.92 -4.00 12.39
C ASP A 64 -4.34 -3.37 13.73
N ALA A 65 -4.46 -2.05 13.80
CA ALA A 65 -4.89 -1.34 15.00
C ALA A 65 -6.30 -1.77 15.45
N MET A 66 -7.26 -1.89 14.52
CA MET A 66 -8.61 -2.40 14.85
C MET A 66 -8.57 -3.84 15.37
N THR A 67 -7.68 -4.67 14.82
CA THR A 67 -7.49 -6.05 15.29
C THR A 67 -6.91 -6.09 16.70
N TYR A 68 -5.94 -5.22 17.00
CA TYR A 68 -5.41 -5.06 18.36
C TYR A 68 -6.48 -4.61 19.34
N VAL A 69 -7.28 -3.60 18.99
CA VAL A 69 -8.39 -3.11 19.83
C VAL A 69 -9.42 -4.21 20.07
N ARG A 70 -9.73 -5.02 19.05
CA ARG A 70 -10.67 -6.14 19.18
C ARG A 70 -10.13 -7.24 20.11
N ASN A 71 -8.84 -7.54 20.03
CA ASN A 71 -8.26 -8.65 20.80
C ASN A 71 -7.90 -8.26 22.24
N PHE A 72 -7.40 -7.04 22.46
CA PHE A 72 -6.86 -6.59 23.74
C PHE A 72 -7.72 -5.54 24.44
N GLY A 73 -8.82 -5.11 23.80
CA GLY A 73 -9.67 -4.04 24.30
C GLY A 73 -9.16 -2.65 23.91
N ARG A 74 -9.90 -1.63 24.33
CA ARG A 74 -9.59 -0.24 24.03
C ARG A 74 -8.26 0.16 24.69
N PRO A 75 -7.29 0.73 23.95
CA PRO A 75 -6.09 1.27 24.56
C PRO A 75 -6.43 2.51 25.40
N ASP A 76 -6.03 2.49 26.66
CA ASP A 76 -6.17 3.62 27.59
C ASP A 76 -4.91 4.50 27.66
N LEU A 77 -3.79 4.06 27.07
CA LEU A 77 -2.53 4.78 27.06
C LEU A 77 -2.09 5.12 25.64
N PHE A 78 -1.93 6.42 25.38
CA PHE A 78 -1.38 6.95 24.13
C PHE A 78 -0.06 7.67 24.42
N ILE A 79 1.04 7.19 23.82
CA ILE A 79 2.36 7.82 23.92
C ILE A 79 2.78 8.27 22.51
N ALA A 80 3.10 9.55 22.36
CA ALA A 80 3.66 10.11 21.14
C ALA A 80 5.10 10.55 21.42
N PHE A 81 6.04 10.09 20.58
CA PHE A 81 7.43 10.54 20.60
C PHE A 81 7.66 11.47 19.41
N THR A 82 8.32 12.59 19.65
CA THR A 82 8.79 13.56 18.65
C THR A 82 10.27 13.41 18.42
#